data_AF-A0A1C5TAI4-F1
#
_entry.id   AF-A0A1C5TAI4-F1
#
_cell.length_a   1.000
_cell.length_b   1.000
_cell.length_c   1.000
_cell.angle_alpha   90.00
_cell.angle_beta   90.00
_cell.angle_gamma   90.00
#
_symmetry.space_group_name_H-M   'P 1'
#
loop_
_entity.id
_entity.type
_entity.pdbx_description
1 polymer ?
#
loop_
_entity_poly.entity_id
_entity_poly.type
_entity_poly.pdbx_seq_one_letter_code
_entity_poly.pdbx_strand_id
1 'polypeptide(L)'
;MDEAKEVLFKGNVKLVLFTKGKGGAEAYTKDKIVKIPGNVVDVVDTTGAGDSFIGSFLFKLLQDDINMERFDSISAEMLKEYLVFSNCYAAYSTTKKGAIGSYATLDEIIKYMNQ
;
A
#
# COMPACT_ATOMS: atom_id res chain seq x y z
N MET A 1 5.45 -12.22 -11.38
CA MET A 1 4.55 -12.59 -10.26
C MET A 1 4.01 -13.99 -10.42
N ASP A 2 3.50 -14.37 -11.60
CA ASP A 2 2.92 -15.71 -11.80
C ASP A 2 3.90 -16.86 -11.52
N GLU A 3 5.18 -16.69 -11.83
CA GLU A 3 6.25 -17.66 -11.49
C GLU A 3 6.63 -17.65 -9.99
N ALA A 4 6.38 -16.56 -9.27
CA ALA A 4 6.79 -16.36 -7.87
C ALA A 4 5.70 -16.69 -6.85
N LYS A 5 4.43 -16.79 -7.28
CA LYS A 5 3.27 -17.07 -6.40
C LYS A 5 3.48 -18.32 -5.56
N GLU A 6 3.92 -19.41 -6.18
CA GLU A 6 4.16 -20.70 -5.51
C GLU A 6 5.23 -20.61 -4.41
N VAL A 7 6.17 -19.67 -4.51
CA VAL A 7 7.22 -19.46 -3.52
C VAL A 7 6.73 -18.51 -2.42
N LEU A 8 6.10 -17.40 -2.81
CA LEU A 8 5.68 -16.34 -1.88
C LEU A 8 4.48 -16.75 -1.02
N PHE A 9 3.65 -17.68 -1.49
CA PHE A 9 2.52 -18.22 -0.72
C PHE A 9 2.87 -19.50 0.07
N LYS A 10 4.15 -19.87 0.19
CA LYS A 10 4.53 -21.00 1.06
C LYS A 10 4.22 -20.71 2.53
N GLY A 11 3.68 -21.71 3.22
CA GLY A 11 3.30 -21.61 4.63
C GLY A 11 1.97 -20.88 4.83
N ASN A 12 1.94 -19.96 5.80
CA ASN A 12 0.71 -19.28 6.25
C ASN A 12 0.56 -17.87 5.69
N VAL A 13 1.21 -17.56 4.56
CA VAL A 13 1.09 -16.25 3.90
C VAL A 13 -0.34 -16.11 3.34
N LYS A 14 -1.07 -15.09 3.83
CA LYS A 14 -2.42 -14.77 3.36
C LYS A 14 -2.46 -13.67 2.29
N LEU A 15 -1.46 -12.79 2.28
CA LEU A 15 -1.39 -11.62 1.42
C LEU A 15 0.04 -11.31 1.02
N VAL A 16 0.22 -10.99 -0.26
CA VAL A 16 1.45 -10.45 -0.82
C VAL A 16 1.14 -9.10 -1.45
N LEU A 17 1.86 -8.07 -1.03
CA LEU A 17 1.82 -6.74 -1.62
C LEU A 17 3.01 -6.58 -2.56
N PHE A 18 2.75 -6.16 -3.80
CA PHE A 18 3.77 -5.93 -4.80
C PHE A 18 3.73 -4.47 -5.27
N THR A 19 4.69 -3.68 -4.79
CA THR A 19 4.85 -2.28 -5.15
C THR A 19 5.72 -2.13 -6.39
N LYS A 20 5.35 -1.23 -7.29
CA LYS A 20 5.98 -1.02 -8.61
C LYS A 20 6.39 0.44 -8.83
N GLY A 21 6.57 1.22 -7.75
CA GLY A 21 6.83 2.66 -7.81
C GLY A 21 5.78 3.38 -8.65
N LYS A 22 6.21 4.11 -9.69
CA LYS A 22 5.31 4.77 -10.65
C LYS A 22 4.34 3.84 -11.38
N GLY A 23 4.56 2.53 -11.34
CA GLY A 23 3.65 1.51 -11.89
C GLY A 23 2.51 1.11 -10.94
N GLY A 24 2.45 1.69 -9.74
CA GLY A 24 1.40 1.43 -8.75
C GLY A 24 1.69 0.27 -7.83
N ALA A 25 0.63 -0.41 -7.41
CA ALA A 25 0.74 -1.53 -6.48
C ALA A 25 -0.30 -2.61 -6.79
N GLU A 26 0.00 -3.82 -6.35
CA GLU A 26 -0.87 -4.98 -6.50
C GLU A 26 -0.95 -5.72 -5.17
N ALA A 27 -2.11 -6.26 -4.85
CA ALA A 27 -2.34 -7.14 -3.73
C ALA A 27 -2.80 -8.50 -4.23
N TYR A 28 -2.17 -9.54 -3.70
CA TYR A 28 -2.45 -10.92 -4.04
C TYR A 28 -2.84 -11.66 -2.77
N THR A 29 -3.99 -12.31 -2.80
CA THR A 29 -4.35 -13.38 -1.86
C THR A 29 -4.45 -14.70 -2.63
N LYS A 30 -4.85 -15.79 -1.96
CA LYS A 30 -5.09 -17.08 -2.64
C LYS A 30 -6.24 -17.02 -3.65
N ASP A 31 -7.18 -16.09 -3.45
CA ASP A 31 -8.46 -16.02 -4.18
C ASP A 31 -8.71 -14.66 -4.87
N LYS A 32 -7.95 -13.61 -4.53
CA LYS A 32 -8.14 -12.25 -5.04
C LYS A 32 -6.83 -11.68 -5.60
N ILE A 33 -6.96 -10.94 -6.69
CA ILE A 33 -5.87 -10.11 -7.24
C ILE A 33 -6.44 -8.72 -7.45
N VAL A 34 -5.91 -7.74 -6.73
CA VAL A 34 -6.32 -6.33 -6.83
C VAL A 34 -5.13 -5.52 -7.33
N LYS A 35 -5.36 -4.67 -8.32
CA LYS A 35 -4.33 -3.84 -8.94
C LYS A 35 -4.79 -2.39 -8.97
N ILE A 36 -3.85 -1.49 -8.71
CA ILE A 36 -4.06 -0.06 -8.84
C ILE A 36 -2.96 0.56 -9.71
N PRO A 37 -3.26 1.64 -10.45
CA PRO A 37 -2.25 2.39 -11.18
C PRO A 37 -1.30 3.11 -10.20
N GLY A 38 -0.15 3.54 -10.71
CA GLY A 38 0.74 4.41 -9.96
C GLY A 38 0.28 5.85 -9.97
N ASN A 39 0.72 6.60 -8.95
CA ASN A 39 0.56 8.03 -8.92
C ASN A 39 1.77 8.68 -9.59
N VAL A 40 1.51 9.61 -10.51
CA VAL A 40 2.55 10.40 -11.15
C VAL A 40 2.71 11.68 -10.32
N VAL A 41 3.88 11.85 -9.73
CA VAL A 41 4.24 13.01 -8.90
C VAL A 41 5.65 13.48 -9.26
N ASP A 42 5.95 14.73 -8.96
CA ASP A 42 7.30 15.26 -9.06
C ASP A 42 8.15 14.73 -7.90
N VAL A 43 9.00 13.76 -8.22
CA VAL A 43 9.83 13.04 -7.23
C VAL A 43 11.03 13.87 -6.81
N VAL A 44 11.19 14.07 -5.51
CA VAL A 44 12.33 14.74 -4.88
C VAL A 44 13.30 13.74 -4.25
N ASP A 45 12.79 12.75 -3.52
CA ASP A 45 13.59 11.72 -2.82
C ASP A 45 12.75 10.47 -2.60
N THR A 46 13.22 9.28 -3.01
CA THR A 46 12.46 8.03 -2.86
C THR A 46 12.74 7.30 -1.54
N THR A 47 13.60 7.86 -0.70
CA THR A 47 14.01 7.24 0.56
C THR A 47 12.81 7.07 1.50
N GLY A 48 12.54 5.82 1.92
CA GLY A 48 11.42 5.50 2.82
C GLY A 48 10.06 5.33 2.12
N ALA A 49 9.96 5.42 0.79
CA ALA A 49 8.69 5.23 0.08
C ALA A 49 8.05 3.85 0.38
N GLY A 50 8.86 2.79 0.40
CA GLY A 50 8.39 1.44 0.75
C GLY A 50 7.93 1.31 2.21
N ASP A 51 8.68 1.89 3.14
CA ASP A 51 8.34 1.91 4.57
C ASP A 51 7.04 2.70 4.82
N SER A 52 6.88 3.83 4.12
CA SER A 52 5.67 4.64 4.17
C SER A 52 4.45 3.88 3.62
N PHE A 53 4.61 3.13 2.52
CA PHE A 53 3.56 2.30 1.94
C PHE A 53 3.10 1.22 2.91
N ILE A 54 4.03 0.46 3.50
CA ILE A 54 3.65 -0.62 4.42
C ILE A 54 3.06 -0.05 5.72
N GLY A 55 3.60 1.05 6.22
CA GLY A 55 3.07 1.75 7.40
C GLY A 55 1.64 2.23 7.19
N SER A 56 1.34 2.88 6.06
CA SER A 56 -0.01 3.33 5.73
C SER A 56 -0.98 2.16 5.47
N PHE A 57 -0.50 1.05 4.93
CA PHE A 57 -1.32 -0.14 4.71
C PHE A 57 -1.71 -0.78 6.05
N LEU A 58 -0.76 -0.92 6.98
CA LEU A 58 -1.01 -1.39 8.34
C LEU A 58 -1.95 -0.45 9.10
N PHE A 59 -1.81 0.87 8.92
CA PHE A 59 -2.74 1.86 9.48
C PHE A 59 -4.19 1.59 9.03
N LYS A 60 -4.41 1.32 7.74
CA LYS A 60 -5.74 1.02 7.20
C LYS A 60 -6.31 -0.29 7.76
N LEU A 61 -5.50 -1.34 7.88
CA LEU A 61 -5.92 -2.59 8.51
C LEU A 61 -6.36 -2.37 9.96
N LEU A 62 -5.57 -1.63 10.74
CA LEU A 62 -5.86 -1.32 12.13
C LEU A 62 -7.11 -0.45 12.29
N GLN A 63 -7.29 0.54 11.40
CA GLN A 63 -8.47 1.41 11.40
C GLN A 63 -9.77 0.62 11.22
N ASP A 64 -9.75 -0.44 10.40
CA ASP A 64 -10.93 -1.27 10.11
C ASP A 64 -11.00 -2.52 11.02
N ASP A 65 -10.17 -2.59 12.07
CA ASP A 65 -10.06 -3.69 13.03
C ASP A 65 -9.84 -5.06 12.36
N ILE A 66 -8.99 -5.06 11.31
CA ILE A 66 -8.58 -6.28 10.61
C ILE A 66 -7.37 -6.90 11.30
N ASN A 67 -7.61 -8.07 11.88
CA ASN A 67 -6.60 -8.94 12.48
C ASN A 67 -6.52 -10.29 11.74
N MET A 68 -5.71 -11.24 12.23
CA MET A 68 -5.52 -12.53 11.56
C MET A 68 -6.79 -13.40 11.48
N GLU A 69 -7.68 -13.29 12.46
CA GLU A 69 -8.96 -14.01 12.51
C GLU A 69 -9.96 -13.42 11.52
N ARG A 70 -9.95 -12.10 11.35
CA ARG A 70 -10.82 -11.34 10.45
C ARG A 70 -10.23 -11.15 9.06
N PHE A 71 -9.00 -11.63 8.80
CA PHE A 71 -8.30 -11.38 7.54
C PHE A 71 -9.10 -11.83 6.31
N ASP A 72 -9.83 -12.94 6.45
CA ASP A 72 -10.58 -13.52 5.33
C ASP A 72 -11.88 -12.71 5.02
N SER A 73 -12.24 -11.73 5.86
CA SER A 73 -13.35 -10.81 5.61
C SER A 73 -12.97 -9.61 4.73
N ILE A 74 -11.69 -9.44 4.37
CA ILE A 74 -11.26 -8.34 3.49
C ILE A 74 -11.84 -8.58 2.09
N SER A 75 -12.72 -7.66 1.64
CA SER A 75 -13.24 -7.68 0.28
C SER A 75 -12.20 -7.14 -0.72
N ALA A 76 -12.44 -7.36 -2.02
CA ALA A 76 -11.59 -6.79 -3.06
C ALA A 76 -11.63 -5.25 -3.06
N GLU A 77 -12.79 -4.68 -2.71
CA GLU A 77 -13.01 -3.24 -2.59
C GLU A 77 -12.21 -2.65 -1.42
N MET A 78 -12.29 -3.25 -0.23
CA MET A 78 -11.49 -2.82 0.93
C MET A 78 -10.00 -2.88 0.62
N LEU A 79 -9.54 -3.99 0.01
CA LEU A 79 -8.14 -4.15 -0.38
C LEU A 79 -7.69 -3.10 -1.40
N LYS A 80 -8.58 -2.73 -2.34
CA LYS A 80 -8.33 -1.66 -3.30
C LYS A 80 -8.20 -0.32 -2.60
N GLU A 81 -9.07 0.00 -1.64
CA GLU A 81 -9.00 1.23 -0.85
C GLU A 81 -7.68 1.32 -0.07
N TYR A 82 -7.23 0.22 0.54
CA TYR A 82 -5.96 0.16 1.27
C TYR A 82 -4.76 0.39 0.35
N LEU A 83 -4.78 -0.22 -0.83
CA LEU A 83 -3.77 0.00 -1.86
C LEU A 83 -3.76 1.45 -2.33
N VAL A 84 -4.92 2.04 -2.64
CA VAL A 84 -5.01 3.43 -3.12
C VAL A 84 -4.46 4.39 -2.08
N PHE A 85 -4.92 4.29 -0.83
CA PHE A 85 -4.43 5.11 0.27
C PHE A 85 -2.90 4.99 0.42
N SER A 86 -2.39 3.77 0.42
CA SER A 86 -0.96 3.52 0.64
C SER A 86 -0.08 3.97 -0.52
N ASN A 87 -0.58 3.86 -1.76
CA ASN A 87 0.11 4.34 -2.94
C ASN A 87 0.11 5.87 -3.02
N CYS A 88 -0.96 6.52 -2.58
CA CYS A 88 -0.99 7.99 -2.42
C CYS A 88 -0.02 8.45 -1.33
N TYR A 89 0.00 7.76 -0.19
CA TYR A 89 0.92 8.10 0.91
C TYR A 89 2.38 7.94 0.50
N ALA A 90 2.72 6.84 -0.18
CA ALA A 90 4.06 6.61 -0.69
C ALA A 90 4.47 7.61 -1.79
N ALA A 91 3.55 8.00 -2.67
CA ALA A 91 3.83 9.03 -3.66
C ALA A 91 4.08 10.38 -2.98
N TYR A 92 3.24 10.76 -2.01
CA TYR A 92 3.40 11.98 -1.23
C TYR A 92 4.76 12.04 -0.52
N SER A 93 5.17 10.96 0.14
CA SER A 93 6.45 10.93 0.84
C SER A 93 7.62 11.20 -0.11
N THR A 94 7.50 10.78 -1.39
CA THR A 94 8.57 11.03 -2.37
C THR A 94 8.73 12.49 -2.81
N THR A 95 7.75 13.36 -2.49
CA THR A 95 7.78 14.79 -2.83
C THR A 95 8.57 15.65 -1.83
N LYS A 96 9.02 15.05 -0.72
CA LYS A 96 9.80 15.69 0.35
C LYS A 96 11.11 14.93 0.56
N LYS A 97 12.11 15.56 1.21
CA LYS A 97 13.40 14.93 1.49
C LYS A 97 13.36 14.09 2.77
N GLY A 98 14.06 12.95 2.73
CA GLY A 98 14.26 12.05 3.86
C GLY A 98 13.07 11.11 4.13
N ALA A 99 13.32 10.02 4.84
CA ALA A 99 12.28 9.03 5.17
C ALA A 99 11.25 9.60 6.17
N ILE A 100 11.55 9.60 7.47
CA ILE A 100 10.55 9.99 8.50
C ILE A 100 10.08 11.43 8.33
N GLY A 101 10.97 12.34 7.94
CA GLY A 101 10.63 13.76 7.73
C GLY A 101 9.69 14.02 6.55
N SER A 102 9.49 13.06 5.64
CA SER A 102 8.57 13.20 4.51
C SER A 102 7.16 12.69 4.78
N TYR A 103 6.94 11.99 5.89
CA TYR A 103 5.67 11.34 6.18
C TYR A 103 4.59 12.37 6.51
N ALA A 104 3.42 12.20 5.89
CA ALA A 104 2.27 13.06 6.09
C ALA A 104 1.58 12.78 7.43
N THR A 105 1.05 13.84 8.05
CA THR A 105 -0.05 13.71 9.00
C THR A 105 -1.32 13.24 8.28
N LEU A 106 -2.33 12.81 9.05
CA LEU A 106 -3.62 12.38 8.47
C LEU A 106 -4.31 13.51 7.67
N ASP A 107 -4.28 14.73 8.19
CA ASP A 107 -4.89 15.90 7.52
C ASP A 107 -4.19 16.23 6.20
N GLU A 108 -2.85 16.15 6.17
CA GLU A 108 -2.06 16.39 4.96
C GLU A 108 -2.37 15.38 3.87
N ILE A 109 -2.44 14.08 4.21
CA ILE A 109 -2.71 13.05 3.20
C ILE A 109 -4.15 13.11 2.70
N ILE A 110 -5.13 13.36 3.57
CA ILE A 110 -6.53 13.53 3.16
C ILE A 110 -6.65 14.73 2.20
N LYS A 111 -6.00 15.84 2.52
CA LYS A 111 -5.99 17.01 1.64
C LYS A 111 -5.34 16.69 0.29
N TYR A 112 -4.24 15.94 0.27
CA TYR A 112 -3.58 15.53 -0.96
C TYR A 112 -4.45 14.61 -1.83
N MET A 113 -5.19 13.67 -1.22
CA MET A 113 -6.06 12.74 -1.94
C MET A 113 -7.35 13.37 -2.51
N ASN A 114 -7.75 14.53 -2.02
CA ASN A 114 -8.95 15.26 -2.46
C ASN A 114 -8.67 16.35 -3.51
N GLN A 115 -7.43 16.47 -3.98
CA GLN A 115 -7.04 17.36 -5.08
C GLN A 115 -7.30 16.70 -6.43
#